data_AF-A0AAV4PRH5-F1
#
_entry.id   AF-A0AAV4PRH5-F1
#
_cell.length_a   1.000
_cell.length_b   1.000
_cell.length_c   1.000
_cell.angle_alpha   90.00
_cell.angle_beta   90.00
_cell.angle_gamma   90.00
#
_symmetry.space_group_name_H-M   'P 1'
#
loop_
_entity.id
_entity.type
_entity.pdbx_description
1 polymer ?
#
loop_
_entity_poly.entity_id
_entity_poly.type
_entity_poly.pdbx_seq_one_letter_code
_entity_poly.pdbx_strand_id
1 'polypeptide(L)' 'MIKCAAGKRGKKEVAEGLFLKAVHLDPEFVPAISSLASLYAGEEGRLADAERLYVWATHLDPDDADVLNNYGFFLETHGA' A
#
# COMPACT_ATOMS: atom_id res chain seq x y z
N MET A 1 -16.35 -22.20 3.97
CA MET A 1 -15.32 -21.33 3.36
C MET A 1 -15.77 -19.87 3.14
N ILE A 2 -17.07 -19.55 3.07
CA ILE A 2 -17.57 -18.20 2.68
C ILE A 2 -17.35 -17.10 3.75
N LYS A 3 -17.35 -17.43 5.06
CA LYS A 3 -17.16 -16.43 6.13
C LYS A 3 -15.76 -15.80 6.18
N CYS A 4 -14.72 -16.51 5.75
CA CYS A 4 -13.34 -16.01 5.82
C CYS A 4 -13.01 -14.98 4.74
N ALA A 5 -13.54 -15.15 3.52
CA ALA A 5 -13.30 -14.23 2.41
C ALA A 5 -13.97 -12.86 2.65
N ALA A 6 -15.23 -12.86 3.10
CA ALA A 6 -15.94 -11.63 3.46
C ALA A 6 -15.27 -10.89 4.63
N GLY A 7 -14.79 -11.63 5.63
CA GLY A 7 -14.06 -11.04 6.77
C GLY A 7 -12.71 -10.43 6.38
N LYS A 8 -11.96 -11.05 5.46
CA LYS A 8 -10.72 -10.48 4.93
C LYS A 8 -10.97 -9.22 4.11
N ARG A 9 -12.00 -9.25 3.27
CA ARG A 9 -12.40 -8.12 2.44
C ARG A 9 -12.78 -6.93 3.33
N GLY A 10 -13.71 -7.11 4.26
CA GLY A 10 -14.14 -6.06 5.21
C GLY A 10 -12.99 -5.42 6.01
N LYS A 11 -11.95 -6.18 6.34
CA LYS A 11 -10.75 -5.65 7.01
C LYS A 11 -9.90 -4.78 6.08
N LYS A 12 -9.79 -5.15 4.79
CA LYS A 12 -9.08 -4.35 3.79
C LYS A 12 -9.78 -3.02 3.55
N GLU A 13 -11.10 -3.00 3.39
CA GLU A 13 -11.83 -1.73 3.20
C GLU A 13 -11.69 -0.79 4.41
N VAL A 14 -11.75 -1.32 5.63
CA VAL A 14 -11.51 -0.51 6.84
C VAL A 14 -10.08 0.02 6.89
N ALA A 15 -9.09 -0.82 6.55
CA ALA A 15 -7.69 -0.41 6.51
C ALA A 15 -7.45 0.68 5.47
N GLU A 16 -7.99 0.53 4.26
CA GLU A 16 -7.94 1.53 3.19
C GLU A 16 -8.48 2.88 3.68
N GLY A 17 -9.66 2.89 4.30
CA GLY A 17 -10.26 4.12 4.82
C GLY A 17 -9.41 4.82 5.87
N LEU A 18 -8.73 4.05 6.74
CA LEU A 18 -7.82 4.59 7.75
C LEU A 18 -6.55 5.17 7.13
N PHE A 19 -5.94 4.46 6.19
CA PHE A 19 -4.73 4.93 5.50
C PHE A 19 -5.02 6.17 4.64
N LEU A 20 -6.13 6.19 3.90
CA LEU A 20 -6.55 7.37 3.14
C LEU A 20 -6.79 8.57 4.05
N LYS A 21 -7.40 8.37 5.22
CA LYS A 21 -7.57 9.44 6.21
C LYS A 21 -6.22 9.94 6.73
N ALA A 22 -5.28 9.05 7.00
CA ALA A 22 -3.93 9.42 7.44
C ALA A 22 -3.22 10.25 6.36
N VAL A 23 -3.23 9.81 5.11
CA VAL A 23 -2.66 10.55 3.96
C VAL A 23 -3.36 11.90 3.74
N HIS A 24 -4.67 11.98 3.99
CA HIS A 24 -5.39 13.26 3.89
C HIS A 24 -5.00 14.26 4.98
N LEU A 25 -4.75 13.77 6.20
CA LEU A 25 -4.34 14.60 7.34
C LEU A 25 -2.86 15.02 7.21
N ASP A 26 -2.03 14.12 6.71
CA ASP A 26 -0.60 14.34 6.48
C ASP A 26 -0.19 13.67 5.15
N PRO A 27 -0.11 14.44 4.05
CA PRO A 27 0.28 13.94 2.75
C PRO A 27 1.74 13.44 2.67
N GLU A 28 2.58 13.74 3.65
CA GLU A 28 3.97 13.29 3.69
C GLU A 28 4.17 12.12 4.66
N PHE A 29 3.09 11.58 5.23
CA PHE A 29 3.17 10.46 6.17
C PHE A 29 3.47 9.13 5.47
N VAL A 30 4.75 8.91 5.21
CA VAL A 30 5.33 7.76 4.50
C VAL A 30 4.78 6.39 4.98
N PRO A 31 4.65 6.10 6.29
CA PRO A 31 4.12 4.82 6.75
C PRO A 31 2.69 4.52 6.29
N ALA A 32 1.82 5.53 6.15
CA ALA A 32 0.47 5.32 5.66
C ALA A 32 0.45 5.13 4.14
N ILE A 33 1.30 5.87 3.40
CA ILE A 33 1.44 5.75 1.95
C ILE A 33 1.96 4.35 1.58
N SER A 34 3.00 3.88 2.25
CA SER A 34 3.57 2.54 2.02
C SER A 34 2.60 1.42 2.40
N SER A 35 1.86 1.57 3.51
CA SER A 35 0.83 0.61 3.91
C SER A 35 -0.34 0.55 2.91
N LEU A 36 -0.74 1.69 2.36
CA LEU A 36 -1.77 1.75 1.31
C LEU A 36 -1.26 1.11 0.01
N ALA A 37 0.00 1.32 -0.35
CA ALA A 37 0.65 0.67 -1.49
C ALA A 37 0.65 -0.86 -1.34
N SER A 38 1.06 -1.38 -0.17
CA SER A 38 1.03 -2.81 0.14
C SER A 38 -0.40 -3.39 0.09
N LEU A 39 -1.39 -2.64 0.55
CA LEU A 39 -2.79 -3.05 0.47
C LEU A 39 -3.24 -3.24 -0.99
N TYR A 40 -2.93 -2.26 -1.85
CA TYR A 40 -3.28 -2.27 -3.27
C TYR A 40 -2.51 -3.31 -4.07
N ALA A 41 -1.26 -3.59 -3.71
CA ALA A 41 -0.48 -4.67 -4.29
C ALA A 41 -1.16 -6.04 -4.09
N GLY A 42 -1.88 -6.22 -2.98
CA GLY A 42 -2.64 -7.43 -2.71
C GLY A 42 -4.05 -7.48 -3.30
N GLU A 43 -4.42 -6.53 -4.18
CA GLU A 43 -5.73 -6.43 -4.84
C GLU A 43 -5.60 -6.55 -6.36
N GLU A 44 -6.38 -7.47 -6.95
CA GLU A 44 -6.43 -7.63 -8.40
C GLU A 44 -6.87 -6.34 -9.08
N GLY A 45 -6.10 -5.90 -10.08
CA GLY A 45 -6.38 -4.70 -10.87
C GLY A 45 -5.86 -3.38 -10.29
N ARG A 46 -5.18 -3.39 -9.14
CA ARG A 46 -4.67 -2.17 -8.48
C ARG A 46 -3.16 -2.04 -8.42
N LEU A 47 -2.43 -2.88 -9.14
CA LEU A 47 -0.95 -2.87 -9.15
C LEU A 47 -0.37 -1.51 -9.57
N ALA A 48 -0.99 -0.84 -10.54
CA ALA A 48 -0.57 0.49 -10.97
C ALA A 48 -0.79 1.58 -9.90
N ASP A 49 -1.82 1.45 -9.06
CA ASP A 49 -2.00 2.35 -7.91
C ASP A 49 -0.93 2.10 -6.85
N ALA A 50 -0.64 0.82 -6.56
CA ALA A 50 0.39 0.41 -5.62
C ALA A 50 1.77 0.95 -6.02
N GLU A 51 2.15 0.79 -7.30
CA GLU A 51 3.42 1.29 -7.83
C GLU A 51 3.53 2.81 -7.68
N ARG A 52 2.49 3.57 -8.05
CA ARG A 52 2.48 5.02 -7.87
C ARG A 52 2.71 5.44 -6.42
N LEU A 53 2.08 4.74 -5.47
CA LEU A 53 2.23 5.03 -4.05
C LEU A 53 3.63 4.67 -3.53
N TYR A 54 4.20 3.54 -3.94
CA TYR A 54 5.58 3.19 -3.59
C TYR A 54 6.58 4.18 -4.15
N VAL A 55 6.45 4.54 -5.42
CA VAL A 55 7.29 5.57 -6.04
C VAL A 55 7.15 6.88 -5.27
N TRP A 56 5.94 7.30 -4.94
CA TRP A 56 5.75 8.52 -4.15
C TRP A 56 6.39 8.44 -2.76
N ALA A 57 6.24 7.32 -2.05
CA ALA A 57 6.89 7.09 -0.76
C ALA A 57 8.43 7.20 -0.86
N THR A 58 9.05 6.63 -1.90
CA THR A 58 10.50 6.76 -2.14
C THR A 58 10.96 8.18 -2.47
N HIS A 59 10.08 9.03 -2.98
CA HIS A 59 10.42 10.44 -3.21
C HIS A 59 10.33 11.28 -1.92
N LEU A 60 9.44 10.90 -1.01
CA LEU A 60 9.27 11.57 0.28
C LEU A 60 10.39 11.20 1.26
N ASP A 61 10.73 9.91 1.34
CA ASP A 61 11.87 9.41 2.11
C ASP A 61 12.64 8.37 1.30
N PRO A 62 13.74 8.78 0.63
CA PRO A 62 14.53 7.88 -0.20
C PRO A 62 15.38 6.89 0.60
N ASP A 63 15.59 7.14 1.90
CA ASP A 63 16.44 6.32 2.78
C ASP A 63 15.62 5.43 3.73
N ASP A 64 14.29 5.48 3.66
CA ASP A 64 13.39 4.61 4.44
C ASP A 64 13.56 3.15 4.03
N ALA A 65 14.18 2.38 4.91
CA ALA A 65 14.48 0.97 4.68
C ALA A 65 13.22 0.10 4.51
N ASP A 66 12.11 0.43 5.19
CA ASP A 66 10.86 -0.31 5.09
C ASP A 66 10.20 -0.07 3.73
N VAL A 67 10.17 1.18 3.26
CA VAL A 67 9.67 1.54 1.92
C VAL A 67 10.49 0.85 0.85
N LEU A 68 11.82 0.93 0.91
CA LEU A 68 12.71 0.32 -0.08
C LEU A 68 12.53 -1.21 -0.11
N ASN A 69 12.43 -1.85 1.05
CA ASN A 69 12.19 -3.29 1.15
C ASN A 69 10.82 -3.67 0.57
N ASN A 70 9.75 -2.95 0.93
CA ASN A 70 8.40 -3.25 0.46
C ASN A 70 8.25 -3.01 -1.04
N TYR A 71 8.86 -1.94 -1.57
CA TYR A 71 8.84 -1.66 -3.00
C TYR A 71 9.69 -2.67 -3.78
N GLY A 72 10.86 -3.04 -3.27
CA GLY A 72 11.68 -4.10 -3.86
C GLY A 72 10.93 -5.43 -3.95
N PHE A 73 10.24 -5.84 -2.88
CA PHE A 73 9.39 -7.02 -2.89
C PHE A 73 8.22 -6.90 -3.87
N PHE A 74 7.59 -5.72 -3.95
CA PHE A 74 6.53 -5.46 -4.93
C PHE A 74 7.04 -5.62 -6.37
N LEU A 75 8.21 -5.07 -6.69
CA LEU A 75 8.83 -5.20 -8.01
C LEU A 75 9.24 -6.64 -8.32
N GLU A 76 9.75 -7.40 -7.35
CA GLU A 76 10.08 -8.82 -7.53
C GLU A 76 8.84 -9.66 -7.88
N THR A 77 7.72 -9.37 -7.23
CA THR A 77 6.50 -10.19 -7.34
C THR A 77 5.54 -9.74 -8.46
N HIS A 78 5.57 -8.46 -8.83
CA HIS A 78 4.61 -7.85 -9.76
C HIS A 78 5.25 -6.93 -10.81
N GLY A 79 6.56 -6.68 -10.74
CA GLY A 79 7.29 -5.95 -11.77
C GLY A 79 7.25 -6.73 -13.08
N ALA A 80 6.98 -6.00 -14.17
CA ALA A 80 6.95 -6.55 -15.52
C ALA A 80 8.34 -6.79 -16.10
#